data_AF-A0A1H1RSC9-F1
#
_entry.id   AF-A0A1H1RSC9-F1
#
_cell.length_a   1.000
_cell.length_b   1.000
_cell.length_c   1.000
_cell.angle_alpha   90.00
_cell.angle_beta   90.00
_cell.angle_gamma   90.00
#
_symmetry.space_group_name_H-M   'P 1'
#
loop_
_entity.id
_entity.type
_entity.pdbx_description
1 polymer ?
#
loop_
_entity_poly.entity_id
_entity_poly.type
_entity_poly.pdbx_seq_one_letter_code
_entity_poly.pdbx_strand_id
1 'polypeptide(L)'
;MARANKSDIRLDSPRGLRGPAISARDKAASRDRFGRFTEAIARGMGTPGFLVGLSLFCLFWLAFNTWGPEEWRFDSAAIGFTALTLILSLQASYAAPMILLAQNRQDDRDRVQIEQDRQRAERNLADTEYLAREVVALRLSISDMASKDFIRSELRSLLEQLDERESAAAKAEYENGAADVGKP
;
A
#
# COMPACT_ATOMS: atom_id res chain seq x y z
N MET A 1 -24.21 1.77 -44.72
CA MET A 1 -23.27 2.90 -44.65
C MET A 1 -23.84 3.94 -43.68
N ALA A 2 -23.34 3.97 -42.45
CA ALA A 2 -23.83 4.83 -41.37
C ALA A 2 -22.74 5.81 -40.92
N ARG A 3 -23.18 7.03 -40.60
CA ARG A 3 -22.41 8.25 -40.33
C ARG A 3 -21.42 8.09 -39.16
N ALA A 4 -20.21 8.63 -39.31
CA ALA A 4 -19.28 8.87 -38.21
C ALA A 4 -19.18 10.38 -37.93
N ASN A 5 -19.45 10.73 -36.67
CA ASN A 5 -19.62 12.07 -36.13
C ASN A 5 -18.28 12.79 -35.94
N LYS A 6 -18.22 14.09 -36.26
CA LYS A 6 -17.04 14.95 -36.06
C LYS A 6 -17.29 15.83 -34.84
N SER A 7 -16.86 15.38 -33.67
CA SER A 7 -16.85 16.19 -32.45
C SER A 7 -15.77 15.72 -31.49
N ASP A 8 -14.54 16.19 -31.68
CA ASP A 8 -13.51 16.21 -30.65
C ASP A 8 -12.65 17.47 -30.84
N ILE A 9 -13.27 18.62 -30.63
CA ILE A 9 -12.55 19.88 -30.41
C ILE A 9 -12.27 19.93 -28.90
N ARG A 10 -11.12 19.40 -28.49
CA ARG A 10 -10.58 19.64 -27.15
C ARG A 10 -10.02 21.06 -27.10
N LEU A 11 -10.86 21.97 -26.63
CA LEU A 11 -10.54 23.36 -26.36
C LEU A 11 -10.21 23.50 -24.87
N ASP A 12 -8.95 23.29 -24.48
CA ASP A 12 -8.37 24.09 -23.38
C ASP A 12 -6.86 23.89 -23.29
N SER A 13 -6.12 24.94 -23.60
CA SER A 13 -4.71 25.08 -23.26
C SER A 13 -4.44 26.58 -23.15
N PRO A 14 -4.30 27.14 -21.94
CA PRO A 14 -4.15 28.57 -21.78
C PRO A 14 -2.83 29.04 -22.37
N ARG A 15 -2.95 29.94 -23.35
CA ARG A 15 -1.87 30.52 -24.14
C ARG A 15 -1.12 31.55 -23.30
N GLY A 16 -0.10 31.12 -22.57
CA GLY A 16 0.77 31.97 -21.76
C GLY A 16 1.71 32.84 -22.60
N LEU A 17 1.63 34.15 -22.37
CA LEU A 17 2.40 35.24 -22.97
C LEU A 17 3.92 34.99 -22.90
N ARG A 18 4.61 35.13 -24.05
CA ARG A 18 6.07 35.18 -24.17
C ARG A 18 6.58 36.59 -23.87
N GLY A 19 7.17 36.80 -22.70
CA GLY A 19 8.03 37.95 -22.37
C GLY A 19 9.53 37.60 -22.48
N PRO A 20 10.44 38.57 -22.61
CA PRO A 20 11.83 38.32 -23.01
C PRO A 20 12.64 37.57 -21.94
N ALA A 21 13.27 36.48 -22.37
CA ALA A 21 13.96 35.49 -21.57
C ALA A 21 15.41 35.86 -21.21
N ILE A 22 15.63 37.00 -20.54
CA ILE A 22 16.97 37.42 -20.07
C ILE A 22 17.03 37.65 -18.54
N SER A 23 16.08 37.11 -17.75
CA SER A 23 16.11 37.24 -16.28
C SER A 23 15.71 35.97 -15.50
N ALA A 24 15.47 34.85 -16.20
CA ALA A 24 15.01 33.62 -15.55
C ALA A 24 16.16 32.75 -14.99
N ARG A 25 17.34 32.79 -15.61
CA ARG A 25 18.46 31.89 -15.25
C ARG A 25 19.15 32.27 -13.94
N ASP A 26 19.34 33.55 -13.68
CA ASP A 26 19.96 34.04 -12.43
C ASP A 26 18.97 34.03 -11.24
N LYS A 27 17.68 34.25 -11.50
CA LYS A 27 16.63 34.11 -10.47
C LYS A 27 16.36 32.64 -10.11
N ALA A 28 16.55 31.70 -11.04
CA ALA A 28 16.44 30.27 -10.76
C ALA A 28 17.62 29.78 -9.90
N ALA A 29 18.84 30.23 -10.16
CA ALA A 29 20.03 29.82 -9.40
C ALA A 29 20.03 30.30 -7.94
N SER A 30 19.49 31.49 -7.64
CA SER A 30 19.34 31.98 -6.26
C SER A 30 18.16 31.32 -5.53
N ARG A 31 17.05 31.06 -6.23
CA ARG A 31 15.90 30.31 -5.71
C ARG A 31 16.26 28.88 -5.35
N ASP A 32 17.22 28.27 -6.06
CA ASP A 32 17.64 26.89 -5.84
C ASP A 32 18.44 26.69 -4.53
N ARG A 33 19.21 27.68 -4.06
CA ARG A 33 19.92 27.57 -2.77
C ARG A 33 19.00 27.83 -1.58
N PHE A 34 18.18 28.88 -1.66
CA PHE A 34 17.23 29.20 -0.60
C PHE A 34 16.13 28.13 -0.53
N GLY A 35 15.63 27.66 -1.68
CA GLY A 35 14.65 26.59 -1.78
C GLY A 35 15.14 25.26 -1.20
N ARG A 36 16.38 24.85 -1.50
CA ARG A 36 16.97 23.65 -0.89
C ARG A 36 17.20 23.78 0.60
N PHE A 37 17.53 24.97 1.09
CA PHE A 37 17.62 25.25 2.53
C PHE A 37 16.25 25.14 3.21
N THR A 38 15.21 25.72 2.60
CA THR A 38 13.83 25.60 3.11
C THR A 38 13.31 24.17 3.02
N GLU A 39 13.66 23.41 1.99
CA GLU A 39 13.32 21.98 1.83
C GLU A 39 14.03 21.12 2.88
N ALA A 40 15.29 21.44 3.21
CA ALA A 40 16.01 20.78 4.29
C ALA A 40 15.38 21.08 5.66
N ILE A 41 14.96 22.33 5.92
CA ILE A 41 14.23 22.70 7.13
C ILE A 41 12.86 22.01 7.18
N ALA A 42 12.11 21.97 6.07
CA ALA A 42 10.80 21.34 5.99
C ALA A 42 10.86 19.82 6.21
N ARG A 43 11.87 19.15 5.66
CA ARG A 43 12.13 17.72 5.94
C ARG A 43 12.65 17.48 7.36
N GLY A 44 13.27 18.50 7.96
CA GLY A 44 13.82 18.45 9.31
C GLY A 44 12.79 18.65 10.44
N MET A 45 11.66 19.30 10.18
CA MET A 45 10.61 19.52 11.18
C MET A 45 10.04 18.17 11.67
N GLY A 46 10.53 17.69 12.82
CA GLY A 46 10.12 16.42 13.44
C GLY A 46 11.24 15.37 13.56
N THR A 47 12.46 15.62 13.05
CA THR A 47 13.61 14.71 13.22
C THR A 47 14.59 15.22 14.29
N PRO A 48 15.34 14.32 14.97
CA PRO A 48 16.36 14.70 15.96
C PRO A 48 17.42 15.67 15.43
N GLY A 49 17.68 15.66 14.12
CA GLY A 49 18.64 16.58 13.49
C GLY A 49 18.26 18.05 13.56
N PHE A 50 16.96 18.38 13.58
CA PHE A 50 16.51 19.77 13.75
C PHE A 50 16.86 20.32 15.13
N LEU A 51 16.71 19.50 16.18
CA LEU A 51 17.09 19.88 17.53
C LEU A 51 18.59 20.18 17.62
N VAL A 52 19.44 19.34 17.01
CA VAL A 52 20.89 19.58 16.95
C VAL A 52 21.21 20.89 16.23
N GLY A 53 20.57 21.17 15.08
CA GLY A 53 20.77 22.42 14.36
C GLY A 53 20.36 23.65 15.17
N LEU A 54 19.20 23.60 15.84
CA LEU A 54 18.73 24.67 16.71
C LEU A 54 19.67 24.88 17.91
N SER A 55 20.16 23.81 18.53
CA SER A 55 21.14 23.89 19.62
C SER A 55 22.46 24.52 19.17
N LEU A 56 22.97 24.15 17.99
CA LEU A 56 24.17 24.75 17.42
C LEU A 56 23.97 26.24 17.12
N PHE A 57 22.79 26.64 16.62
CA PHE A 57 22.44 28.05 16.42
C PHE A 57 22.46 28.82 17.75
N CYS A 58 21.83 28.30 18.80
CA CYS A 58 21.85 28.92 20.12
C CYS A 58 23.28 29.04 20.69
N LEU A 59 24.09 27.99 20.56
CA LEU A 59 25.49 28.00 21.00
C LEU A 59 26.33 29.03 20.24
N PHE A 60 26.18 29.09 18.92
CA PHE A 60 26.86 30.06 18.08
C PHE A 60 26.46 31.50 18.45
N TRP A 61 25.15 31.74 18.65
CA TRP A 61 24.64 33.03 19.06
C TRP A 61 25.22 33.48 20.40
N LEU A 62 25.24 32.57 21.38
CA LEU A 62 25.80 32.81 22.70
C LEU A 62 27.30 33.14 22.60
N ALA A 63 28.07 32.32 21.86
CA ALA A 63 29.50 32.51 21.66
C ALA A 63 29.81 33.86 20.98
N PHE A 64 29.06 34.20 19.92
CA PHE A 64 29.24 35.45 19.19
C PHE A 64 28.92 36.67 20.06
N ASN A 65 27.81 36.66 20.80
CA ASN A 65 27.44 37.77 21.68
C ASN A 65 28.24 37.80 23.01
N THR A 66 29.05 36.77 23.28
CA THR A 66 29.94 36.73 24.45
C THR A 66 31.36 37.19 24.10
N TRP A 67 31.93 36.69 23.00
CA TRP A 67 33.33 36.95 22.60
C TRP A 67 33.48 37.94 21.45
N GLY A 68 32.40 38.39 20.83
CA GLY A 68 32.43 39.37 19.74
C GLY A 68 32.86 40.78 20.18
N PRO A 69 33.16 41.68 19.22
CA PRO A 69 33.48 43.07 19.52
C PRO A 69 32.34 43.78 20.25
N GLU A 70 32.65 44.59 21.28
CA GLU A 70 31.65 45.23 22.15
C GLU A 70 30.66 46.13 21.39
N GLU A 71 31.13 46.77 20.32
CA GLU A 71 30.37 47.60 19.39
C GLU A 71 29.25 46.82 18.66
N TRP A 72 29.37 45.50 18.49
CA TRP A 72 28.44 44.66 17.71
C TRP A 72 27.62 43.69 18.55
N ARG A 73 27.78 43.72 19.88
CA ARG A 73 27.05 42.88 20.84
C ARG A 73 25.71 43.50 21.20
N PHE A 74 24.71 43.28 20.36
CA PHE A 74 23.34 43.74 20.64
C PHE A 74 22.62 42.86 21.68
N ASP A 75 23.03 41.60 21.88
CA ASP A 75 22.45 40.65 22.83
C ASP A 75 23.48 40.19 23.86
N SER A 76 24.08 41.15 24.58
CA SER A 76 25.21 40.90 25.48
C SER A 76 24.84 40.00 26.67
N ALA A 77 25.81 39.21 27.13
CA ALA A 77 25.70 38.40 28.34
C ALA A 77 25.31 39.21 29.60
N ALA A 78 25.65 40.51 29.65
CA ALA A 78 25.33 41.39 30.78
C ALA A 78 23.81 41.61 30.97
N ILE A 79 23.02 41.52 29.89
CA ILE A 79 21.55 41.63 29.94
C ILE A 79 20.88 40.25 29.92
N GLY A 80 21.65 39.16 29.97
CA GLY A 80 21.11 37.79 30.02
C GLY A 80 20.53 37.27 28.72
N PHE A 81 21.00 37.77 27.56
CA PHE A 81 20.52 37.36 26.23
C PHE A 81 19.00 37.58 26.02
N THR A 82 18.53 38.78 26.38
CA THR A 82 17.11 39.17 26.27
C THR A 82 16.56 38.97 24.85
N ALA A 83 17.32 39.28 23.80
CA ALA A 83 16.84 39.16 22.42
C ALA A 83 16.61 37.69 22.05
N LEU A 84 17.57 36.81 22.36
CA LEU A 84 17.43 35.37 22.16
C LEU A 84 16.21 34.84 22.92
N THR A 85 16.03 35.26 24.18
CA THR A 85 14.92 34.83 25.03
C THR A 85 13.57 35.25 24.47
N LEU A 86 13.45 36.49 23.97
CA LEU A 86 12.25 36.99 23.32
C LEU A 86 11.91 36.18 22.06
N ILE A 87 12.92 35.89 21.22
CA ILE A 87 12.73 35.10 19.99
C ILE A 87 12.30 33.67 20.32
N LEU A 88 12.93 33.01 21.29
CA LEU A 88 12.57 31.65 21.71
C LEU A 88 11.16 31.58 22.32
N SER A 89 10.78 32.59 23.11
CA SER A 89 9.43 32.68 23.68
C SER A 89 8.37 32.86 22.59
N LEU A 90 8.65 33.69 21.59
CA LEU A 90 7.79 33.85 20.42
C LEU A 90 7.69 32.55 19.60
N GLN A 91 8.82 31.85 19.40
CA GLN A 91 8.87 30.59 18.68
C GLN A 91 8.01 29.52 19.34
N ALA A 92 8.08 29.39 20.68
CA ALA A 92 7.24 28.47 21.43
C ALA A 92 5.75 28.82 21.32
N SER A 93 5.41 30.12 21.40
CA SER A 93 4.03 30.59 21.28
C SER A 93 3.41 30.31 19.91
N TYR A 94 4.17 30.49 18.82
CA TYR A 94 3.69 30.21 17.47
C TYR A 94 3.72 28.71 17.11
N ALA A 95 4.54 27.91 17.80
CA ALA A 95 4.57 26.46 17.60
C ALA A 95 3.24 25.80 18.00
N ALA A 96 2.62 26.21 19.11
CA ALA A 96 1.37 25.62 19.61
C ALA A 96 0.22 25.61 18.57
N PRO A 97 -0.16 26.74 17.93
CA PRO A 97 -1.23 26.74 16.93
C PRO A 97 -0.84 25.96 15.66
N MET A 98 0.43 25.98 15.26
CA MET A 98 0.90 25.19 14.12
C MET A 98 0.83 23.69 14.39
N ILE A 99 1.16 23.26 15.61
CA ILE A 99 1.02 21.87 16.05
C ILE A 99 -0.44 21.44 16.03
N LEU A 100 -1.35 22.27 16.53
CA LEU A 100 -2.79 21.98 16.50
C LEU A 100 -3.32 21.81 15.06
N LEU A 101 -2.89 22.66 14.14
CA LEU A 101 -3.27 22.53 12.72
C LEU A 101 -2.68 21.28 12.08
N ALA A 102 -1.44 20.92 12.42
CA ALA A 102 -0.81 19.69 11.96
C ALA A 102 -1.51 18.45 12.52
N GLN A 103 -1.90 18.48 13.80
CA GLN A 103 -2.65 17.42 14.48
C GLN A 103 -4.03 17.23 13.86
N ASN A 104 -4.82 18.30 13.67
CA ASN A 104 -6.12 18.20 13.01
C ASN A 104 -6.01 17.52 11.63
N ARG A 105 -4.98 17.87 10.83
CA ARG A 105 -4.73 17.23 9.53
C ARG A 105 -4.25 15.77 9.62
N GLN A 106 -3.65 15.38 10.73
CA GLN A 106 -3.27 13.99 10.99
C GLN A 106 -4.51 13.20 11.40
N ASP A 107 -5.29 13.71 12.35
CA ASP A 107 -6.53 13.11 12.83
C ASP A 107 -7.56 12.91 11.70
N ASP A 108 -7.68 13.89 10.79
CA ASP A 108 -8.53 13.77 9.60
C ASP A 108 -8.10 12.62 8.68
N ARG A 109 -6.78 12.44 8.49
CA ARG A 109 -6.23 11.33 7.68
C ARG A 109 -6.44 9.99 8.38
N ASP A 110 -6.16 9.93 9.67
CA ASP A 110 -6.31 8.73 10.48
C ASP A 110 -7.78 8.30 10.52
N ARG A 111 -8.72 9.25 10.61
CA ARG A 111 -10.16 8.98 10.52
C ARG A 111 -10.56 8.34 9.20
N VAL A 112 -10.08 8.88 8.07
CA VAL A 112 -10.36 8.31 6.74
C VAL A 112 -9.77 6.90 6.61
N GLN A 113 -8.56 6.69 7.14
CA GLN A 113 -7.92 5.38 7.12
C GLN A 113 -8.70 4.35 7.94
N ILE A 114 -9.15 4.71 9.15
CA ILE A 114 -9.96 3.83 10.01
C ILE A 114 -11.28 3.45 9.34
N GLU A 115 -11.96 4.40 8.69
CA GLU A 115 -13.21 4.13 7.97
C GLU A 115 -12.99 3.16 6.80
N GLN A 116 -11.92 3.34 6.03
CA GLN A 116 -11.56 2.42 4.95
C GLN A 116 -11.22 1.03 5.47
N ASP A 117 -10.46 0.93 6.56
CA ASP A 117 -10.09 -0.34 7.17
C ASP A 117 -11.32 -1.08 7.71
N ARG A 118 -12.28 -0.34 8.28
CA ARG A 118 -13.57 -0.90 8.69
C ARG A 118 -14.35 -1.45 7.49
N GLN A 119 -14.49 -0.69 6.41
CA GLN A 119 -15.19 -1.16 5.21
C GLN A 119 -14.49 -2.38 4.57
N ARG A 120 -13.16 -2.42 4.59
CA ARG A 120 -12.39 -3.59 4.14
C ARG A 120 -12.64 -4.80 5.04
N ALA A 121 -12.67 -4.62 6.36
CA ALA A 121 -12.97 -5.70 7.30
C ALA A 121 -14.38 -6.28 7.10
N GLU A 122 -15.37 -5.42 6.90
CA GLU A 122 -16.75 -5.84 6.60
C GLU A 122 -16.83 -6.64 5.28
N ARG A 123 -16.12 -6.21 4.22
CA ARG A 123 -16.02 -6.96 2.96
C ARG A 123 -15.31 -8.29 3.12
N ASN A 124 -14.19 -8.32 3.84
CA ASN A 124 -13.44 -9.56 4.09
C ASN A 124 -14.28 -10.57 4.88
N LEU A 125 -15.08 -10.11 5.83
CA LEU A 125 -16.02 -10.96 6.57
C LEU A 125 -17.06 -11.56 5.61
N ALA A 126 -17.68 -10.72 4.76
CA ALA A 126 -18.64 -11.18 3.76
C ALA A 126 -18.04 -12.18 2.75
N ASP A 127 -16.83 -11.94 2.27
CA ASP A 127 -16.12 -12.86 1.36
C ASP A 127 -15.80 -14.18 2.06
N THR A 128 -15.42 -14.14 3.34
CA THR A 128 -15.16 -15.35 4.13
C THR A 128 -16.45 -16.15 4.35
N GLU A 129 -17.57 -15.48 4.65
CA GLU A 129 -18.88 -16.13 4.77
C GLU A 129 -19.33 -16.74 3.44
N TYR A 130 -19.09 -16.04 2.33
CA TYR A 130 -19.38 -16.55 0.98
C TYR A 130 -18.57 -17.81 0.68
N LEU A 131 -17.25 -17.75 0.87
CA LEU A 131 -16.36 -18.90 0.69
C LEU A 131 -16.75 -20.07 1.60
N ALA A 132 -17.12 -19.81 2.86
CA ALA A 132 -17.57 -20.86 3.78
C ALA A 132 -18.84 -21.55 3.26
N ARG A 133 -19.82 -20.80 2.73
CA ARG A 133 -21.04 -21.36 2.13
C ARG A 133 -20.73 -22.17 0.87
N GLU A 134 -19.88 -21.66 -0.01
CA GLU A 134 -19.44 -22.36 -1.23
C GLU A 134 -18.72 -23.67 -0.89
N VAL A 135 -17.83 -23.66 0.11
CA VAL A 135 -17.11 -24.87 0.57
C VAL A 135 -18.08 -25.91 1.13
N VAL A 136 -19.10 -25.49 1.90
CA VAL A 136 -20.13 -26.40 2.42
C VAL A 136 -20.95 -27.00 1.27
N ALA A 137 -21.36 -26.20 0.30
CA ALA A 137 -22.08 -26.67 -0.88
C ALA A 137 -21.24 -27.67 -1.70
N LEU A 138 -19.97 -27.35 -1.92
CA LEU A 138 -19.01 -28.24 -2.60
C LEU A 138 -18.87 -29.57 -1.83
N ARG A 139 -18.69 -29.53 -0.51
CA ARG A 139 -18.58 -30.73 0.34
C ARG A 139 -19.82 -31.62 0.22
N LEU A 140 -21.02 -31.04 0.23
CA LEU A 140 -22.27 -31.80 0.08
C LEU A 140 -22.32 -32.48 -1.30
N SER A 141 -22.00 -31.75 -2.38
CA SER A 141 -21.99 -32.32 -3.73
C SER A 141 -20.99 -33.48 -3.88
N ILE A 142 -19.80 -33.38 -3.28
CA ILE A 142 -18.80 -34.45 -3.26
C ILE A 142 -19.29 -35.64 -2.43
N SER A 143 -19.93 -35.38 -1.29
CA SER A 143 -20.47 -36.42 -0.41
C SER A 143 -21.55 -37.26 -1.10
N ASP A 144 -22.42 -36.64 -1.90
CA ASP A 144 -23.46 -37.35 -2.64
C ASP A 144 -22.87 -38.24 -3.75
N MET A 145 -21.88 -37.74 -4.50
CA MET A 145 -21.23 -38.50 -5.58
C MET A 145 -20.36 -39.67 -5.09
N ALA A 146 -19.80 -39.59 -3.88
CA ALA A 146 -18.89 -40.58 -3.32
C ALA A 146 -19.53 -41.41 -2.19
N SER A 147 -20.85 -41.61 -2.22
CA SER A 147 -21.52 -42.43 -1.22
C SER A 147 -20.92 -43.84 -1.23
N LYS A 148 -20.55 -44.34 -0.04
CA LYS A 148 -19.84 -45.62 0.15
C LYS A 148 -20.55 -46.79 -0.55
N ASP A 149 -21.88 -46.74 -0.61
CA ASP A 149 -22.69 -47.77 -1.25
C ASP A 149 -22.60 -47.71 -2.78
N PHE A 150 -22.45 -46.53 -3.39
CA PHE A 150 -22.17 -46.38 -4.82
C PHE A 150 -20.78 -46.91 -5.18
N ILE A 151 -19.77 -46.54 -4.39
CA ILE A 151 -18.40 -47.06 -4.58
C ILE A 151 -18.40 -48.59 -4.41
N ARG A 152 -19.13 -49.11 -3.42
CA ARG A 152 -19.24 -50.54 -3.17
C ARG A 152 -20.00 -51.29 -4.26
N SER A 153 -21.10 -50.73 -4.76
CA SER A 153 -21.87 -51.33 -5.85
C SER A 153 -21.03 -51.35 -7.12
N GLU A 154 -20.28 -50.28 -7.40
CA GLU A 154 -19.50 -50.21 -8.63
C GLU A 154 -18.24 -51.08 -8.56
N LEU A 155 -17.60 -51.18 -7.40
CA LEU A 155 -16.51 -52.15 -7.19
C LEU A 155 -17.00 -53.60 -7.37
N ARG A 156 -18.23 -53.90 -6.91
CA ARG A 156 -18.83 -55.24 -7.04
C ARG A 156 -19.22 -55.54 -8.49
N SER A 157 -19.83 -54.59 -9.18
CA SER A 157 -20.12 -54.64 -10.62
C SER A 157 -18.86 -54.89 -11.44
N LEU A 158 -17.77 -54.16 -11.17
CA LEU A 158 -16.49 -54.37 -11.85
C LEU A 158 -15.85 -55.73 -11.53
N LEU A 159 -15.96 -56.22 -10.29
CA LEU A 159 -15.49 -57.56 -9.90
C LEU A 159 -16.28 -58.66 -10.62
N GLU A 160 -17.61 -58.52 -10.70
CA GLU A 160 -18.48 -59.49 -11.34
C GLU A 160 -18.22 -59.58 -12.86
N GLN A 161 -17.97 -58.43 -13.51
CA GLN A 161 -17.53 -58.40 -14.92
C GLN A 161 -16.18 -59.09 -15.15
N LEU A 162 -15.25 -59.03 -14.19
CA LEU A 162 -13.98 -59.74 -14.28
C LEU A 162 -14.17 -61.25 -14.10
N ASP A 163 -15.01 -61.67 -13.15
CA ASP A 163 -15.31 -63.07 -12.87
C ASP A 163 -16.06 -63.74 -14.05
N GLU A 164 -17.00 -63.02 -14.68
CA GLU A 164 -17.65 -63.44 -15.92
C GLU A 164 -16.67 -63.60 -17.08
N ARG A 165 -15.69 -62.69 -17.21
CA ARG A 165 -14.63 -62.81 -18.22
C ARG A 165 -13.75 -64.03 -17.99
N GLU A 166 -13.36 -64.29 -16.74
CA GLU A 166 -12.52 -65.44 -16.38
C GLU A 166 -13.26 -66.76 -16.63
N SER A 167 -14.52 -66.85 -16.22
CA SER A 167 -15.35 -68.04 -16.44
C SER A 167 -15.73 -68.25 -17.92
N ALA A 168 -15.92 -67.18 -18.70
CA ALA A 168 -16.07 -67.27 -20.15
C ALA A 168 -14.78 -67.74 -20.83
N ALA A 169 -13.61 -67.26 -20.39
CA ALA A 169 -12.31 -67.73 -20.88
C ALA A 169 -12.10 -69.22 -20.55
N ALA A 170 -12.40 -69.65 -19.32
CA ALA A 170 -12.31 -71.04 -18.90
C ALA A 170 -13.26 -71.97 -19.68
N LYS A 171 -14.49 -71.52 -19.98
CA LYS A 171 -15.43 -72.27 -20.83
C LYS A 171 -14.92 -72.42 -22.25
N ALA A 172 -14.41 -71.35 -22.85
CA ALA A 172 -13.86 -71.39 -24.20
C ALA A 172 -12.63 -72.32 -24.30
N GLU A 173 -11.82 -72.39 -23.24
CA GLU A 173 -10.69 -73.32 -23.15
C GLU A 173 -11.15 -74.79 -23.00
N TYR A 174 -12.20 -75.05 -22.22
CA TYR A 174 -12.81 -76.38 -22.10
C TYR A 174 -13.45 -76.86 -23.41
N GLU A 175 -14.13 -75.95 -24.14
CA GLU A 175 -14.80 -76.26 -25.41
C GLU A 175 -13.78 -76.52 -26.53
N ASN A 176 -12.68 -75.75 -26.58
CA ASN A 176 -11.56 -76.02 -27.48
C ASN A 176 -10.79 -77.31 -27.13
N GLY A 177 -10.59 -77.60 -25.84
CA GLY A 177 -9.96 -78.85 -25.39
C GLY A 177 -10.82 -80.07 -25.68
N ALA A 178 -12.14 -79.98 -25.55
CA ALA A 178 -13.08 -81.04 -25.91
C ALA A 178 -13.15 -81.27 -27.44
N ALA A 179 -12.96 -80.22 -28.25
CA ALA A 179 -12.88 -80.33 -29.69
C ALA A 179 -11.59 -81.02 -30.18
N ASP A 180 -10.50 -80.98 -29.39
CA ASP A 180 -9.22 -81.63 -29.72
C ASP A 180 -9.20 -83.14 -29.44
N VAL A 181 -9.95 -83.60 -28.42
CA VAL A 181 -10.06 -85.04 -28.06
C VAL A 181 -10.96 -85.82 -29.05
N GLY A 182 -11.69 -85.12 -29.93
CA GLY A 182 -12.69 -85.69 -30.85
C GLY A 182 -12.22 -86.07 -32.26
N LYS A 183 -10.92 -85.99 -32.58
CA LYS A 183 -10.41 -86.46 -33.89
C LYS A 183 -9.55 -87.73 -33.74
N PRO A 184 -9.87 -88.81 -34.48
CA PRO A 184 -9.09 -90.05 -34.49
C PRO A 184 -7.71 -89.89 -35.12
#